data_AF-A0A395L815-F1
#
_entry.id   AF-A0A395L815-F1
#
_cell.length_a   1.000
_cell.length_b   1.000
_cell.length_c   1.000
_cell.angle_alpha   90.00
_cell.angle_beta   90.00
_cell.angle_gamma   90.00
#
_symmetry.space_group_name_H-M   'P 1'
#
loop_
_entity.id
_entity.type
_entity.pdbx_description
1 polymer ?
#
loop_
_entity_poly.entity_id
_entity_poly.type
_entity_poly.pdbx_seq_one_letter_code
_entity_poly.pdbx_strand_id
1 'polypeptide(L)'
;MAGGGKWQGGAEQERPRRGPLRKILRRTFFILLVPLAIVVAAFLNFADTVASLQPPEDPKAEAIVVLTGGFQRIDQAVDLLKSGAGKRLLISGVHPATTGSQIRRNTQSSADLFKCCVDIGHEAIDTIGNATEASQWISDRGYKRVLVVTNNYHMPRSLLELRRARPETEFIAYPVVNSDLKTTNWLRNPMVLKSILLEFGKYTVASVRDMAGARPASGLRTVPSRATPAEE
;
A
#
# COMPACT_ATOMS: atom_id res chain seq x y z
N MET A 1 -18.79 52.21 -80.48
CA MET A 1 -17.95 51.00 -80.63
C MET A 1 -17.36 50.72 -79.26
N ALA A 2 -18.00 49.89 -78.42
CA ALA A 2 -17.96 48.43 -78.40
C ALA A 2 -16.66 47.88 -77.76
N GLY A 3 -16.83 47.07 -76.70
CA GLY A 3 -15.80 46.26 -76.03
C GLY A 3 -15.54 46.72 -74.60
N GLY A 4 -16.14 46.19 -73.53
CA GLY A 4 -16.59 44.81 -73.32
C GLY A 4 -15.40 43.94 -72.89
N GLY A 5 -15.11 43.89 -71.58
CA GLY A 5 -13.91 43.20 -71.08
C GLY A 5 -13.90 42.92 -69.57
N LYS A 6 -14.95 42.23 -69.10
CA LYS A 6 -15.01 41.32 -67.93
C LYS A 6 -13.95 41.47 -66.82
N TRP A 7 -14.38 42.05 -65.70
CA TRP A 7 -13.84 41.70 -64.37
C TRP A 7 -14.22 40.26 -64.05
N GLN A 8 -13.25 39.34 -64.08
CA GLN A 8 -13.45 37.96 -63.64
C GLN A 8 -12.36 37.56 -62.64
N GLY A 9 -12.81 37.03 -61.51
CA GLY A 9 -12.01 36.15 -60.66
C GLY A 9 -11.40 36.80 -59.44
N GLY A 10 -12.23 37.36 -58.55
CA GLY A 10 -11.88 37.34 -57.13
C GLY A 10 -11.75 35.87 -56.72
N ALA A 11 -10.52 35.38 -56.58
CA ALA A 11 -10.27 34.07 -56.00
C ALA A 11 -10.80 34.10 -54.56
N GLU A 12 -12.01 33.58 -54.38
CA GLU A 12 -12.60 33.34 -53.08
C GLU A 12 -11.64 32.38 -52.35
N GLN A 13 -10.85 32.94 -51.44
CA GLN A 13 -10.00 32.16 -50.56
C GLN A 13 -10.92 31.27 -49.74
N GLU A 14 -11.06 30.01 -50.14
CA GLU A 14 -11.67 28.98 -49.32
C GLU A 14 -10.91 28.92 -47.99
N ARG A 15 -11.47 29.57 -46.97
CA ARG A 15 -10.94 29.48 -45.61
C ARG A 15 -10.95 27.99 -45.26
N PRO A 16 -9.79 27.35 -45.00
CA PRO A 16 -9.79 25.93 -44.68
C PRO A 16 -10.72 25.76 -43.49
N ARG A 17 -11.70 24.85 -43.60
CA ARG A 17 -12.71 24.51 -42.58
C ARG A 17 -12.01 23.93 -41.33
N ARG A 18 -11.25 24.76 -40.62
CA ARG A 18 -10.46 24.45 -39.41
C ARG A 18 -11.34 24.42 -38.14
N GLY A 19 -12.66 24.47 -38.29
CA GLY A 19 -13.64 24.65 -37.22
C GLY A 19 -13.94 23.40 -36.38
N PRO A 20 -14.34 22.26 -36.97
CA PRO A 20 -14.76 21.09 -36.19
C PRO A 20 -13.58 20.21 -35.75
N LEU A 21 -12.60 19.95 -36.63
CA LEU A 21 -11.46 19.09 -36.30
C LEU A 21 -10.61 19.66 -35.16
N ARG A 22 -10.34 20.98 -35.16
CA ARG A 22 -9.61 21.65 -34.08
C ARG A 22 -10.40 21.65 -32.75
N LYS A 23 -11.73 21.73 -32.81
CA LYS A 23 -12.60 21.61 -31.62
C LYS A 23 -12.62 20.19 -31.07
N ILE A 24 -12.65 19.17 -31.94
CA ILE A 24 -12.57 17.76 -31.56
C ILE A 24 -11.20 17.46 -30.96
N LEU A 25 -10.10 17.78 -31.66
CA LEU A 25 -8.73 17.61 -31.16
C LEU A 25 -8.54 18.30 -29.80
N ARG A 26 -9.03 19.53 -29.64
CA ARG A 26 -8.96 20.25 -28.36
C ARG A 26 -9.76 19.55 -27.25
N ARG A 27 -10.98 19.08 -27.55
CA ARG A 27 -11.80 18.34 -26.58
C ARG A 27 -11.14 17.02 -26.19
N THR A 28 -10.67 16.25 -27.17
CA THR A 28 -9.95 14.99 -26.93
C THR A 28 -8.67 15.23 -26.11
N PHE A 29 -7.92 16.28 -26.42
CA PHE A 29 -6.76 16.69 -25.64
C PHE A 29 -7.11 16.95 -24.17
N PHE A 30 -8.14 17.74 -23.88
CA PHE A 30 -8.56 17.98 -22.49
C PHE A 30 -9.15 16.74 -21.80
N ILE A 31 -9.88 15.90 -22.53
CA ILE A 31 -10.43 14.62 -22.02
C ILE A 31 -9.30 13.68 -21.59
N LEU A 32 -8.14 13.71 -22.25
CA LEU A 32 -6.98 12.90 -21.86
C LEU A 32 -6.09 13.61 -20.83
N LEU A 33 -5.92 14.93 -20.94
CA LEU A 33 -5.04 15.70 -20.08
C LEU A 33 -5.54 15.76 -18.64
N VAL A 34 -6.85 15.94 -18.43
CA VAL A 34 -7.42 16.10 -17.08
C VAL A 34 -7.24 14.82 -16.24
N PRO A 35 -7.62 13.61 -16.70
CA PRO A 35 -7.37 12.38 -15.95
C PRO A 35 -5.88 12.14 -15.70
N LEU A 36 -5.03 12.43 -16.69
CA LEU A 36 -3.58 12.31 -16.52
C LEU A 36 -3.06 13.24 -15.42
N ALA A 37 -3.50 14.50 -15.41
CA ALA A 37 -3.14 15.46 -14.36
C ALA A 37 -3.61 15.00 -12.97
N ILE A 38 -4.80 14.42 -12.86
CA ILE A 38 -5.31 13.83 -11.61
C ILE A 38 -4.42 12.68 -11.15
N VAL A 39 -4.06 11.75 -12.03
CA VAL A 39 -3.19 10.60 -11.69
C VAL A 39 -1.81 11.08 -11.26
N VAL A 40 -1.24 12.06 -11.96
CA VAL A 40 0.06 12.65 -11.58
C VAL A 40 -0.03 13.34 -10.23
N ALA A 41 -1.05 14.15 -9.98
CA ALA A 41 -1.24 14.81 -8.68
C ALA A 41 -1.41 13.80 -7.55
N ALA A 42 -2.20 12.74 -7.77
CA ALA A 42 -2.38 11.65 -6.80
C ALA A 42 -1.08 10.90 -6.51
N PHE A 43 -0.26 10.64 -7.54
CA PHE A 43 1.06 10.03 -7.37
C PHE A 43 2.01 10.93 -6.58
N LEU A 44 2.06 12.22 -6.89
CA LEU A 44 2.90 13.18 -6.17
C LEU A 44 2.50 13.26 -4.69
N ASN A 45 1.19 13.31 -4.41
CA ASN A 45 0.68 13.28 -3.03
C ASN A 45 1.05 11.97 -2.30
N PHE A 46 0.95 10.82 -2.97
CA PHE A 46 1.37 9.54 -2.42
C PHE A 46 2.87 9.52 -2.13
N ALA A 47 3.68 9.99 -3.07
CA ALA A 47 5.13 10.05 -2.91
C ALA A 47 5.55 10.96 -1.75
N ASP A 48 4.90 12.13 -1.61
CA ASP A 48 5.12 13.06 -0.50
C ASP A 48 4.72 12.44 0.85
N THR A 49 3.56 11.76 0.92
CA THR A 49 3.12 11.01 2.10
C THR A 49 4.16 9.96 2.50
N VAL A 50 4.63 9.16 1.55
CA VAL A 50 5.62 8.10 1.80
C VAL A 50 6.98 8.66 2.22
N ALA A 51 7.40 9.78 1.62
CA ALA A 51 8.65 10.44 1.94
C ALA A 51 8.62 11.15 3.30
N SER A 52 7.46 11.66 3.72
CA SER A 52 7.29 12.37 4.99
C SER A 52 7.09 11.46 6.20
N LEU A 53 6.65 10.21 5.99
CA LEU A 53 6.49 9.22 7.05
C LEU A 53 7.77 9.04 7.88
N GLN A 54 7.62 9.11 9.20
CA GLN A 54 8.67 8.86 10.20
C GLN A 54 8.10 8.00 11.32
N PRO A 55 8.93 7.18 12.00
CA PRO A 55 8.56 6.58 13.27
C PRO A 55 8.12 7.65 14.29
N PRO A 56 7.07 7.39 15.10
CA PRO A 56 6.68 8.30 16.17
C PRO A 56 7.76 8.35 17.25
N GLU A 57 7.87 9.49 17.93
CA GLU A 57 8.89 9.71 18.97
C GLU A 57 8.73 8.77 20.19
N ASP A 58 7.48 8.49 20.60
CA ASP A 58 7.15 7.49 21.63
C ASP A 58 6.28 6.38 21.02
N PRO A 59 6.87 5.32 20.42
CA PRO A 59 6.14 4.27 19.72
C PRO A 59 5.47 3.28 20.70
N LYS A 60 4.58 3.73 21.59
CA LYS A 60 3.89 2.86 22.55
C LYS A 60 2.49 2.44 22.11
N ALA A 61 2.24 1.14 22.18
CA ALA A 61 0.99 0.50 21.87
C ALA A 61 0.73 -0.69 22.82
N GLU A 62 -0.42 -1.34 22.69
CA GLU A 62 -0.70 -2.57 23.44
C GLU A 62 -0.05 -3.78 22.77
N ALA A 63 0.06 -3.74 21.44
CA ALA A 63 0.61 -4.79 20.62
C ALA A 63 1.32 -4.23 19.38
N ILE A 64 2.16 -5.07 18.79
CA ILE A 64 2.91 -4.78 17.57
C ILE A 64 2.48 -5.79 16.51
N VAL A 65 2.21 -5.32 15.31
CA VAL A 65 1.97 -6.16 14.13
C VAL A 65 3.02 -5.80 13.09
N VAL A 66 3.85 -6.77 12.70
CA VAL A 66 4.78 -6.60 11.59
C VAL A 66 4.26 -7.33 10.35
N LEU A 67 4.18 -6.60 9.24
CA LEU A 67 3.77 -7.16 7.95
C LEU A 67 4.99 -7.58 7.16
N THR A 68 5.09 -8.87 6.83
CA THR A 68 6.28 -9.49 6.23
C THR A 68 6.47 -9.14 4.74
N GLY A 69 7.46 -9.79 4.10
CA GLY A 69 7.95 -9.56 2.74
C GLY A 69 9.42 -9.10 2.68
N GLY A 70 10.14 -9.08 3.81
CA GLY A 70 11.55 -8.72 3.95
C GLY A 70 12.00 -8.79 5.42
N PHE A 71 13.23 -9.22 5.69
CA PHE A 71 13.69 -9.52 7.06
C PHE A 71 13.92 -8.29 7.95
N GLN A 72 14.36 -7.16 7.38
CA GLN A 72 14.68 -5.93 8.14
C GLN A 72 13.51 -5.43 9.00
N ARG A 73 12.28 -5.67 8.58
CA ARG A 73 11.08 -5.26 9.34
C ARG A 73 10.88 -6.07 10.61
N ILE A 74 11.19 -7.37 10.55
CA ILE A 74 11.01 -8.28 11.67
C ILE A 74 11.99 -7.92 12.79
N ASP A 75 13.23 -7.59 12.42
CA ASP A 75 14.27 -7.17 13.35
C ASP A 75 13.84 -5.91 14.15
N GLN A 76 13.42 -4.86 13.44
CA GLN A 76 12.89 -3.64 14.05
C GLN A 76 11.67 -3.89 14.95
N ALA A 77 10.74 -4.75 14.53
CA ALA A 77 9.56 -5.09 15.33
C ALA A 77 9.91 -5.86 16.62
N VAL A 78 10.93 -6.70 16.55
CA VAL A 78 11.45 -7.44 17.70
C VAL A 78 12.17 -6.50 18.67
N ASP A 79 12.91 -5.51 18.19
CA ASP A 79 13.55 -4.51 19.06
C ASP A 79 12.54 -3.57 19.72
N LEU A 80 11.46 -3.23 19.02
CA LEU A 80 10.29 -2.56 19.63
C LEU A 80 9.68 -3.41 20.76
N LEU A 81 9.52 -4.72 20.54
CA LEU A 81 9.03 -5.61 21.58
C LEU A 81 9.99 -5.66 22.79
N LYS A 82 11.30 -5.77 22.56
CA LYS A 82 12.33 -5.77 23.63
C LYS A 82 12.34 -4.48 24.44
N SER A 83 12.12 -3.35 23.80
CA SER A 83 12.07 -2.02 24.43
C SER A 83 10.73 -1.71 25.11
N GLY A 84 9.74 -2.60 25.02
CA GLY A 84 8.44 -2.44 25.67
C GLY A 84 7.45 -1.54 24.92
N ALA A 85 7.67 -1.29 23.62
CA ALA A 85 6.73 -0.57 22.76
C ALA A 85 5.37 -1.29 22.61
N GLY A 86 5.33 -2.59 22.87
CA GLY A 86 4.09 -3.37 22.96
C GLY A 86 4.26 -4.59 23.84
N LYS A 87 3.15 -5.21 24.24
CA LYS A 87 3.15 -6.40 25.11
C LYS A 87 3.35 -7.71 24.34
N ARG A 88 2.99 -7.71 23.05
CA ARG A 88 3.03 -8.88 22.18
C ARG A 88 3.24 -8.48 20.73
N LEU A 89 3.90 -9.34 19.96
CA LEU A 89 4.20 -9.15 18.55
C LEU A 89 3.53 -10.22 17.71
N LEU A 90 2.77 -9.82 16.69
CA LEU A 90 2.38 -10.69 15.58
C LEU A 90 3.30 -10.46 14.38
N ILE A 91 3.91 -11.54 13.89
CA ILE A 91 4.62 -11.56 12.61
C ILE A 91 3.68 -12.15 11.55
N SER A 92 3.00 -11.30 10.78
CA SER A 92 1.93 -11.69 9.86
C SER A 92 2.45 -11.97 8.45
N GLY A 93 1.92 -13.02 7.81
CA GLY A 93 2.26 -13.40 6.43
C GLY A 93 3.62 -14.08 6.28
N VAL A 94 4.06 -14.83 7.29
CA VAL A 94 5.32 -15.59 7.22
C VAL A 94 5.18 -16.73 6.20
N HIS A 95 6.26 -16.96 5.44
CA HIS A 95 6.32 -18.07 4.49
C HIS A 95 6.10 -19.40 5.24
N PRO A 96 5.28 -20.35 4.74
CA PRO A 96 4.94 -21.58 5.46
C PRO A 96 6.14 -22.42 5.93
N ALA A 97 7.24 -22.38 5.18
CA ALA A 97 8.47 -23.10 5.52
C ALA A 97 9.37 -22.38 6.56
N THR A 98 9.08 -21.12 6.88
CA THR A 98 9.88 -20.33 7.82
C THR A 98 9.42 -20.62 9.25
N THR A 99 10.34 -21.09 10.11
CA THR A 99 10.00 -21.43 11.49
C THR A 99 10.30 -20.29 12.46
N GLY A 100 9.60 -20.24 13.60
CA GLY A 100 9.92 -19.30 14.67
C GLY A 100 11.36 -19.41 15.18
N SER A 101 11.92 -20.62 15.18
CA SER A 101 13.33 -20.82 15.54
C SER A 101 14.29 -20.13 14.58
N GLN A 102 13.98 -20.12 13.27
CA GLN A 102 14.78 -19.43 12.26
C GLN A 102 14.67 -17.92 12.44
N ILE A 103 13.45 -17.39 12.61
CA ILE A 103 13.23 -15.96 12.84
C ILE A 103 13.95 -15.49 14.11
N ARG A 104 13.83 -16.23 15.20
CA ARG A 104 14.51 -15.95 16.47
C ARG A 104 16.03 -15.89 16.30
N ARG A 105 16.62 -16.85 15.57
CA ARG A 105 18.08 -16.85 15.31
C ARG A 105 18.50 -15.65 14.48
N ASN A 106 17.73 -15.31 13.44
CA ASN A 106 18.04 -14.18 12.56
C ASN A 106 17.92 -12.82 13.26
N THR A 107 17.02 -12.71 14.25
CA THR A 107 16.80 -11.50 15.08
C THR A 107 17.56 -11.53 16.41
N GLN A 108 18.48 -12.50 16.57
CA GLN A 108 19.34 -12.68 17.75
C GLN A 108 18.58 -12.56 19.09
N SER A 109 17.37 -13.12 19.15
CA SER A 109 16.47 -12.94 20.28
C SER A 109 16.43 -14.15 21.21
N SER A 110 16.07 -13.93 22.47
CA SER A 110 16.00 -15.01 23.46
C SER A 110 14.85 -15.97 23.16
N ALA A 111 15.00 -17.22 23.62
CA ALA A 111 13.92 -18.22 23.55
C ALA A 111 12.68 -17.73 24.33
N ASP A 112 12.91 -17.12 25.49
CA ASP A 112 11.85 -16.70 26.40
C ASP A 112 11.02 -15.57 25.81
N LEU A 113 11.63 -14.60 25.13
CA LEU A 113 10.91 -13.52 24.44
C LEU A 113 9.97 -14.07 23.37
N PHE A 114 10.47 -15.00 22.54
CA PHE A 114 9.67 -15.61 21.49
C PHE A 114 8.55 -16.49 22.06
N LYS A 115 8.85 -17.27 23.10
CA LYS A 115 7.86 -18.14 23.76
C LYS A 115 6.78 -17.33 24.47
N CYS A 116 7.14 -16.23 25.13
CA CYS A 116 6.18 -15.44 25.89
C CYS A 116 5.29 -14.60 24.99
N CYS A 117 5.87 -14.01 23.93
CA CYS A 117 5.37 -12.74 23.43
C CYS A 117 5.39 -12.58 21.90
N VAL A 118 5.79 -13.60 21.14
CA VAL A 118 5.80 -13.55 19.67
C VAL A 118 4.87 -14.62 19.11
N ASP A 119 3.89 -14.19 18.31
CA ASP A 119 3.03 -15.06 17.52
C ASP A 119 3.41 -14.97 16.04
N ILE A 120 3.33 -16.10 15.33
CA ILE A 120 3.75 -16.22 13.93
C ILE A 120 2.54 -16.59 13.09
N GLY A 121 2.13 -15.66 12.22
CA GLY A 121 1.03 -15.82 11.29
C GLY A 121 1.49 -16.42 9.97
N HIS A 122 0.86 -17.54 9.60
CA HIS A 122 1.13 -18.27 8.35
C HIS A 122 -0.13 -18.36 7.48
N GLU A 123 -1.15 -17.55 7.69
CA GLU A 123 -2.38 -17.65 6.92
C GLU A 123 -2.43 -16.61 5.80
N ALA A 124 -1.84 -15.43 6.01
CA ALA A 124 -1.90 -14.37 5.02
C ALA A 124 -1.09 -14.66 3.73
N ILE A 125 -1.73 -14.46 2.57
CA ILE A 125 -1.11 -14.55 1.23
C ILE A 125 -0.74 -13.17 0.70
N ASP A 126 -1.61 -12.18 0.95
CA ASP A 126 -1.47 -10.83 0.45
C ASP A 126 -1.77 -9.80 1.56
N THR A 127 -1.87 -8.53 1.18
CA THR A 127 -2.10 -7.45 2.15
C THR A 127 -3.50 -7.46 2.74
N ILE A 128 -4.49 -8.03 2.04
CA ILE A 128 -5.84 -8.24 2.58
C ILE A 128 -5.78 -9.38 3.60
N GLY A 129 -5.08 -10.47 3.27
CA GLY A 129 -4.79 -11.57 4.18
C GLY A 129 -4.10 -11.12 5.46
N ASN A 130 -3.08 -10.27 5.32
CA ASN A 130 -2.36 -9.69 6.46
C ASN A 130 -3.31 -8.89 7.36
N ALA A 131 -4.20 -8.09 6.77
CA ALA A 131 -5.18 -7.31 7.52
C ALA A 131 -6.21 -8.19 8.21
N THR A 132 -6.68 -9.26 7.55
CA THR A 132 -7.61 -10.23 8.13
C THR A 132 -6.98 -10.99 9.29
N GLU A 133 -5.77 -11.55 9.09
CA GLU A 133 -5.02 -12.29 10.11
C GLU A 133 -4.72 -11.41 11.33
N ALA A 134 -4.25 -10.17 11.09
CA ALA A 134 -4.02 -9.21 12.16
C ALA A 134 -5.32 -8.83 12.88
N SER A 135 -6.42 -8.57 12.15
CA SER A 135 -7.71 -8.22 12.75
C SER A 135 -8.22 -9.31 13.69
N GLN A 136 -8.17 -10.59 13.26
CA GLN A 136 -8.55 -11.73 14.09
C GLN A 136 -7.67 -11.83 15.35
N TRP A 137 -6.35 -11.76 15.17
CA TRP A 137 -5.40 -11.82 16.28
C TRP A 137 -5.57 -10.69 17.30
N ILE A 138 -5.85 -9.47 16.83
CA ILE A 138 -6.16 -8.29 17.65
C ILE A 138 -7.47 -8.51 18.42
N SER A 139 -8.50 -9.04 17.74
CA SER A 139 -9.81 -9.30 18.32
C SER A 139 -9.75 -10.33 19.44
N ASP A 140 -9.05 -11.45 19.21
CA ASP A 140 -8.89 -12.54 20.17
C ASP A 140 -8.23 -12.09 21.48
N ARG A 141 -7.45 -11.00 21.44
CA ARG A 141 -6.71 -10.45 22.58
C ARG A 141 -7.29 -9.14 23.12
N GLY A 142 -8.32 -8.61 22.47
CA GLY A 142 -8.95 -7.35 22.88
C GLY A 142 -8.05 -6.12 22.76
N TYR A 143 -7.04 -6.12 21.88
CA TYR A 143 -6.18 -4.96 21.68
C TYR A 143 -6.92 -3.84 20.94
N LYS A 144 -6.64 -2.59 21.33
CA LYS A 144 -7.24 -1.36 20.80
C LYS A 144 -6.24 -0.44 20.15
N ARG A 145 -4.98 -0.44 20.61
CA ARG A 145 -3.89 0.35 20.03
C ARG A 145 -2.78 -0.56 19.56
N VAL A 146 -2.49 -0.53 18.27
CA VAL A 146 -1.55 -1.45 17.62
C VAL A 146 -0.53 -0.68 16.82
N LEU A 147 0.74 -0.94 17.09
CA LEU A 147 1.85 -0.43 16.31
C LEU A 147 2.03 -1.31 15.07
N VAL A 148 1.95 -0.70 13.88
CA VAL A 148 2.06 -1.40 12.60
C VAL A 148 3.44 -1.15 12.01
N VAL A 149 4.24 -2.21 11.92
CA VAL A 149 5.61 -2.15 11.40
C VAL A 149 5.61 -2.65 9.96
N THR A 150 5.88 -1.76 9.00
CA THR A 150 6.16 -2.15 7.62
C THR A 150 6.98 -1.11 6.87
N ASN A 151 7.35 -1.39 5.61
CA ASN A 151 8.10 -0.45 4.80
C ASN A 151 7.29 0.83 4.58
N ASN A 152 7.95 1.99 4.60
CA ASN A 152 7.30 3.29 4.41
C ASN A 152 6.40 3.37 3.16
N TYR A 153 6.86 2.88 2.01
CA TYR A 153 6.09 2.88 0.76
C TYR A 153 4.92 1.88 0.74
N HIS A 154 4.91 0.90 1.64
CA HIS A 154 3.82 -0.08 1.78
C HIS A 154 2.77 0.38 2.82
N MET A 155 3.19 1.23 3.77
CA MET A 155 2.39 1.68 4.91
C MET A 155 1.00 2.23 4.55
N PRO A 156 0.82 3.13 3.55
CA PRO A 156 -0.50 3.68 3.26
C PRO A 156 -1.53 2.62 2.91
N ARG A 157 -1.14 1.63 2.10
CA ARG A 157 -2.01 0.52 1.72
C ARG A 157 -2.26 -0.43 2.86
N SER A 158 -1.25 -0.75 3.67
CA SER A 158 -1.42 -1.58 4.85
C SER A 158 -2.42 -0.98 5.84
N LEU A 159 -2.31 0.31 6.14
CA LEU A 159 -3.22 1.00 7.06
C LEU A 159 -4.65 1.07 6.52
N LEU A 160 -4.81 1.28 5.20
CA LEU A 160 -6.12 1.25 4.55
C LEU A 160 -6.82 -0.11 4.78
N GLU A 161 -6.13 -1.22 4.49
CA GLU A 161 -6.70 -2.56 4.65
C GLU A 161 -6.95 -2.91 6.13
N LEU A 162 -6.04 -2.53 7.04
CA LEU A 162 -6.18 -2.77 8.48
C LEU A 162 -7.37 -2.02 9.08
N ARG A 163 -7.49 -0.71 8.80
CA ARG A 163 -8.61 0.12 9.28
C ARG A 163 -9.95 -0.36 8.72
N ARG A 164 -9.94 -0.91 7.51
CA ARG A 164 -11.12 -1.52 6.94
C ARG A 164 -11.50 -2.85 7.61
N ALA A 165 -10.50 -3.68 7.88
CA ALA A 165 -10.72 -4.97 8.56
C ALA A 165 -11.11 -4.81 10.03
N ARG A 166 -10.69 -3.70 10.67
CA ARG A 166 -10.96 -3.41 12.09
C ARG A 166 -11.02 -1.91 12.39
N PRO A 167 -12.12 -1.21 12.08
CA PRO A 167 -12.24 0.24 12.20
C PRO A 167 -12.16 0.77 13.65
N GLU A 168 -12.42 -0.07 14.64
CA GLU A 168 -12.36 0.25 16.06
C GLU A 168 -10.95 0.24 16.65
N THR A 169 -9.94 -0.22 15.90
CA THR A 169 -8.54 -0.27 16.35
C THR A 169 -7.78 0.96 15.87
N GLU A 170 -7.07 1.59 16.81
CA GLU A 170 -6.11 2.63 16.51
C GLU A 170 -4.81 2.00 16.01
N PHE A 171 -4.54 2.18 14.72
CA PHE A 171 -3.31 1.72 14.09
C PHE A 171 -2.29 2.87 14.02
N ILE A 172 -1.18 2.70 14.73
CA ILE A 172 -0.05 3.64 14.79
C ILE A 172 1.02 3.17 13.79
N ALA A 173 1.38 4.02 12.84
CA ALA A 173 2.37 3.65 11.82
C ALA A 173 3.79 3.67 12.39
N TYR A 174 4.56 2.61 12.15
CA TYR A 174 6.01 2.56 12.36
C TYR A 174 6.69 2.21 11.03
N PRO A 175 7.02 3.21 10.20
CA PRO A 175 7.61 3.00 8.88
C PRO A 175 9.08 2.58 9.00
N VAL A 176 9.42 1.43 8.44
CA VAL A 176 10.80 0.99 8.26
C VAL A 176 11.33 1.57 6.95
N VAL A 177 12.39 2.38 7.06
CA VAL A 177 13.02 3.07 5.94
C VAL A 177 14.25 2.28 5.49
N ASN A 178 14.13 1.49 4.43
CA ASN A 178 15.25 0.70 3.90
C ASN A 178 16.16 1.49 2.96
N SER A 179 15.69 2.64 2.48
CA SER A 179 16.39 3.58 1.61
C SER A 179 15.90 4.95 2.02
N ASP A 180 16.81 5.79 2.50
CA ASP A 180 16.48 7.08 3.09
C ASP A 180 15.95 8.02 2.00
N LEU A 181 14.63 8.02 1.80
CA LEU A 181 13.96 8.69 0.66
C LEU A 181 14.10 10.22 0.70
N LYS A 182 14.46 10.79 1.86
CA LYS A 182 14.71 12.21 2.04
C LYS A 182 16.12 12.63 1.63
N THR A 183 17.12 11.76 1.75
CA THR A 183 18.54 12.07 1.52
C THR A 183 19.07 11.44 0.23
N THR A 184 18.52 10.30 -0.19
CA THR A 184 18.83 9.68 -1.47
C THR A 184 17.87 10.21 -2.53
N ASN A 185 18.39 10.57 -3.70
CA ASN A 185 17.57 10.87 -4.88
C ASN A 185 16.89 9.58 -5.35
N TRP A 186 15.84 9.14 -4.64
CA TRP A 186 15.16 7.85 -4.83
C TRP A 186 14.65 7.67 -6.26
N LEU A 187 14.38 8.78 -6.96
CA LEU A 187 14.08 8.82 -8.39
C LEU A 187 15.21 8.23 -9.26
N ARG A 188 16.46 8.27 -8.80
CA ARG A 188 17.63 7.68 -9.48
C ARG A 188 17.83 6.20 -9.17
N ASN A 189 17.18 5.65 -8.14
CA ASN A 189 17.23 4.22 -7.86
C ASN A 189 16.04 3.53 -8.56
N PRO A 190 16.27 2.86 -9.71
CA PRO A 190 15.18 2.29 -10.51
C PRO A 190 14.40 1.20 -9.75
N MET A 191 15.05 0.51 -8.80
CA MET A 191 14.40 -0.52 -7.98
C MET A 191 13.42 0.11 -7.00
N VAL A 192 13.85 1.17 -6.29
CA VAL A 192 12.99 1.91 -5.34
C VAL A 192 11.85 2.62 -6.07
N LEU A 193 12.14 3.29 -7.19
CA LEU A 193 11.12 3.94 -8.01
C LEU A 193 10.06 2.93 -8.50
N LYS A 194 10.48 1.76 -8.98
CA LYS A 194 9.57 0.68 -9.37
C LYS A 194 8.70 0.23 -8.21
N SER A 195 9.27 0.04 -7.02
CA SER A 195 8.51 -0.34 -5.82
C SER A 195 7.46 0.70 -5.45
N ILE A 196 7.81 2.00 -5.46
CA ILE A 196 6.89 3.10 -5.15
C ILE A 196 5.75 3.16 -6.19
N LEU A 197 6.06 3.06 -7.49
CA LEU A 197 5.05 3.08 -8.56
C LEU A 197 4.08 1.89 -8.45
N LEU A 198 4.61 0.68 -8.19
CA LEU A 198 3.77 -0.50 -8.01
C LEU A 198 2.89 -0.39 -6.77
N GLU A 199 3.41 0.14 -5.66
CA GLU A 199 2.60 0.34 -4.46
C GLU A 199 1.57 1.46 -4.63
N PHE A 200 1.88 2.53 -5.38
CA PHE A 200 0.89 3.53 -5.75
C PHE A 200 -0.27 2.92 -6.55
N GLY A 201 0.03 2.08 -7.53
CA GLY A 201 -0.99 1.37 -8.31
C GLY A 201 -1.88 0.48 -7.43
N LYS A 202 -1.26 -0.33 -6.56
CA LYS A 202 -2.01 -1.20 -5.62
C LYS A 202 -2.84 -0.39 -4.62
N TYR A 203 -2.28 0.72 -4.11
CA TYR A 203 -2.97 1.62 -3.19
C TYR A 203 -4.18 2.29 -3.84
N THR A 204 -4.03 2.72 -5.10
CA THR A 204 -5.12 3.32 -5.89
C THR A 204 -6.25 2.32 -6.08
N VAL A 205 -5.93 1.08 -6.49
CA VAL A 205 -6.93 0.01 -6.63
C VAL A 205 -7.63 -0.29 -5.30
N ALA A 206 -6.87 -0.39 -4.21
CA ALA A 206 -7.43 -0.61 -2.88
C ALA A 206 -8.36 0.53 -2.44
N SER A 207 -7.97 1.78 -2.69
CA SER A 207 -8.74 2.99 -2.34
C SER A 207 -10.03 3.09 -3.15
N VAL A 208 -9.97 2.88 -4.47
CA VAL A 208 -11.15 2.87 -5.34
C VAL A 208 -12.11 1.76 -4.94
N ARG A 209 -11.58 0.57 -4.62
CA ARG A 209 -12.40 -0.56 -4.14
C ARG A 209 -13.08 -0.23 -2.80
N ASP A 210 -12.38 0.42 -1.89
CA ASP A 210 -12.92 0.85 -0.60
C ASP A 210 -14.04 1.89 -0.77
N MET A 211 -13.81 2.91 -1.61
CA MET A 211 -14.82 3.91 -1.97
C MET A 211 -16.06 3.30 -2.64
N ALA A 212 -15.89 2.23 -3.42
CA ALA A 212 -16.98 1.49 -4.04
C ALA A 212 -17.71 0.52 -3.08
N GLY A 213 -17.25 0.38 -1.82
CA GLY A 213 -17.82 -0.54 -0.84
C GLY A 213 -17.62 -2.03 -1.14
N ALA A 214 -16.76 -2.38 -2.11
CA ALA A 214 -16.62 -3.74 -2.60
C ALA A 214 -15.76 -4.62 -1.68
N ARG A 215 -16.34 -5.66 -1.05
CA ARG A 215 -15.64 -6.56 -0.10
C ARG A 215 -14.81 -7.63 -0.83
N PRO A 216 -13.47 -7.65 -0.68
CA PRO A 216 -12.63 -8.69 -1.25
C PRO A 216 -12.74 -9.99 -0.42
N ALA A 217 -12.26 -11.09 -1.01
CA ALA A 217 -12.01 -12.31 -0.27
C ALA A 217 -11.01 -12.05 0.89
N SER A 218 -11.01 -12.93 1.90
CA SER A 218 -10.22 -12.75 3.12
C SER A 218 -8.70 -12.64 2.91
N GLY A 219 -8.18 -13.11 1.78
CA GLY A 219 -6.74 -13.12 1.48
C GLY A 219 -5.94 -14.13 2.32
N LEU A 220 -6.63 -14.99 3.07
CA LEU A 220 -6.05 -16.08 3.84
C LEU A 220 -5.86 -17.33 2.95
N ARG A 221 -4.91 -18.18 3.32
CA ARG A 221 -4.75 -19.53 2.75
C ARG A 221 -6.02 -20.35 3.02
N THR A 222 -6.56 -20.97 1.99
CA THR A 222 -7.61 -21.97 2.15
C THR A 222 -7.00 -23.16 2.89
N VAL A 223 -7.33 -23.30 4.17
CA VAL A 223 -7.04 -24.51 4.94
C VAL A 223 -7.97 -25.61 4.41
N PRO A 224 -7.48 -26.79 3.99
CA PRO A 224 -8.37 -27.95 3.81
C PRO A 224 -9.07 -28.17 5.15
N SER A 225 -10.41 -28.12 5.17
CA SER A 225 -11.22 -28.28 6.37
C SER A 225 -10.61 -29.34 7.28
N ARG A 226 -10.28 -28.98 8.53
CA ARG A 226 -10.07 -30.01 9.56
C ARG A 226 -11.29 -30.91 9.50
N ALA A 227 -11.07 -32.17 9.15
CA ALA A 227 -12.11 -33.18 9.30
C ALA A 227 -12.60 -33.09 10.74
N THR A 228 -13.89 -32.83 10.91
CA THR A 228 -14.58 -33.08 12.17
C THR A 228 -14.24 -34.51 12.57
N PRO A 229 -13.72 -34.77 13.79
CA PRO A 229 -13.70 -36.14 14.30
C PRO A 229 -15.16 -36.60 14.29
N ALA A 230 -15.45 -37.67 13.55
CA ALA A 230 -16.71 -38.36 13.72
C ALA A 230 -16.75 -38.85 15.18
N GLU A 231 -17.78 -38.42 15.92
CA GLU A 231 -18.20 -39.12 17.12
C GLU A 231 -18.73 -40.49 16.68
N GLU A 232 -17.95 -41.54 16.93
CA GLU A 232 -18.36 -42.87 17.46
C GLU A 232 -17.14 -43.76 17.70
#